data_AF-A0A4R5NYT7-F1
#
_entry.id   AF-A0A4R5NYT7-F1
#
_cell.length_a   1.000
_cell.length_b   1.000
_cell.length_c   1.000
_cell.angle_alpha   90.00
_cell.angle_beta   90.00
_cell.angle_gamma   90.00
#
_symmetry.space_group_name_H-M   'P 1'
#
loop_
_entity.id
_entity.type
_entity.pdbx_description
1 polymer ?
#
loop_
_entity_poly.entity_id
_entity_poly.type
_entity_poly.pdbx_seq_one_letter_code
_entity_poly.pdbx_strand_id
1 'polypeptide(L)'
;MDAKDKRIAELESENKLLRQRLAVLERRLGLDSRNSSKPPSSDGLSKKPTPQSLRTPGQHATGGQKGHQGNTLEQIDTPDAKIIHEVVECRSCHQSIAHIPATTIIKRQVFDIPAPKILVTEHQAEIKICSCGHQTVAAFPKDVTAPVQYGSRVKALAVYLLNQQFIPEDRLQQTFQDVFGLRIATATLVKMNEAFSHTVAPLQQEVLGNSPGTFFEFS
;
A
#
# COMPACT_ATOMS: atom_id res chain seq x y z
N MET A 1 12.05 -76.88 18.96
CA MET A 1 11.26 -75.69 19.35
C MET A 1 9.94 -76.20 19.86
N ASP A 2 9.59 -75.86 21.10
CA ASP A 2 8.42 -76.42 21.77
C ASP A 2 7.13 -75.93 21.07
N ALA A 3 6.08 -76.75 21.03
CA ALA A 3 4.84 -76.40 20.31
C ALA A 3 4.21 -75.10 20.86
N LYS A 4 4.48 -74.81 22.14
CA LYS A 4 4.10 -73.57 22.83
C LYS A 4 4.87 -72.36 22.30
N ASP A 5 6.17 -72.49 22.06
CA ASP A 5 7.01 -71.39 21.55
C ASP A 5 6.56 -70.95 20.15
N LYS A 6 6.19 -71.92 19.31
CA LYS A 6 5.66 -71.64 17.96
C LYS A 6 4.31 -70.89 18.04
N ARG A 7 3.44 -71.28 18.97
CA ARG A 7 2.14 -70.61 19.17
C ARG A 7 2.31 -69.20 19.73
N ILE A 8 3.29 -68.98 20.62
CA ILE A 8 3.62 -67.65 21.16
C ILE A 8 4.10 -66.74 20.04
N ALA A 9 5.03 -67.20 19.20
CA ALA A 9 5.53 -66.41 18.07
C ALA A 9 4.44 -66.04 17.05
N GLU A 10 3.52 -66.96 16.74
CA GLU A 10 2.38 -66.70 15.87
C GLU A 10 1.45 -65.63 16.47
N LEU A 11 1.08 -65.78 17.75
CA LEU A 11 0.20 -64.82 18.44
C LEU A 11 0.85 -63.43 18.57
N GLU A 12 2.15 -63.36 18.81
CA GLU A 12 2.88 -62.08 18.86
C GLU A 12 2.89 -61.38 17.50
N SER A 13 3.05 -62.14 16.41
CA SER A 13 2.99 -61.61 15.05
C SER A 13 1.61 -61.05 14.71
N GLU A 14 0.55 -61.75 15.11
CA GLU A 14 -0.83 -61.33 14.89
C GLU A 14 -1.17 -60.10 15.74
N ASN A 15 -0.75 -60.08 17.02
CA ASN A 15 -0.97 -58.93 17.90
C ASN A 15 -0.28 -57.68 17.35
N LYS A 16 0.93 -57.82 16.81
CA LYS A 16 1.66 -56.73 16.17
C LYS A 16 0.90 -56.19 14.95
N LEU A 17 0.37 -57.06 14.10
CA LEU A 17 -0.41 -56.67 12.93
C LEU A 17 -1.73 -55.98 13.32
N LEU A 18 -2.42 -56.51 14.34
CA LEU A 18 -3.66 -55.93 14.85
C LEU A 18 -3.43 -54.54 15.48
N ARG A 19 -2.37 -54.37 16.28
CA ARG A 19 -1.99 -53.07 16.85
C ARG A 19 -1.66 -52.04 15.77
N GLN A 20 -0.97 -52.45 14.71
CA GLN A 20 -0.69 -51.57 13.57
C GLN A 20 -1.97 -51.13 12.86
N ARG A 21 -2.92 -52.06 12.65
CA ARG A 21 -4.22 -51.74 12.03
C ARG A 21 -5.07 -50.82 12.90
N LEU A 22 -5.11 -51.06 14.22
CA LEU A 22 -5.80 -50.20 15.17
C LEU A 22 -5.24 -48.78 15.13
N ALA A 23 -3.92 -48.62 15.18
CA ALA A 23 -3.29 -47.29 15.11
C ALA A 23 -3.62 -46.53 13.81
N VAL A 24 -3.74 -47.23 12.68
CA VAL A 24 -4.13 -46.63 11.39
C VAL A 24 -5.61 -46.23 11.38
N LEU A 25 -6.48 -47.08 11.93
CA LEU A 25 -7.93 -46.82 11.99
C LEU A 25 -8.25 -45.68 12.97
N GLU A 26 -7.65 -45.67 14.16
CA GLU A 26 -7.77 -44.58 15.14
C GLU A 26 -7.29 -43.25 14.56
N ARG A 27 -6.14 -43.26 13.86
CA ARG A 27 -5.66 -42.07 13.15
C ARG A 27 -6.64 -41.59 12.09
N ARG A 28 -7.27 -42.50 11.33
CA ARG A 28 -8.28 -42.12 10.32
C ARG A 28 -9.56 -41.55 10.93
N LEU A 29 -9.99 -42.06 12.07
CA LEU A 29 -11.18 -41.59 12.78
C LEU A 29 -10.96 -40.25 13.50
N GLY A 30 -9.71 -39.93 13.86
CA GLY A 30 -9.34 -38.65 14.48
C GLY A 30 -9.07 -37.49 13.53
N LEU A 31 -9.23 -37.68 12.21
CA LEU A 31 -9.04 -36.62 11.21
C LEU A 31 -10.32 -35.79 11.04
N ASP A 32 -10.22 -34.47 11.19
CA ASP A 32 -11.24 -33.47 10.83
C ASP A 32 -10.66 -32.45 9.84
N SER A 33 -11.47 -31.50 9.32
CA SER A 33 -10.97 -30.49 8.38
C SER A 33 -9.94 -29.51 8.98
N ARG A 34 -9.68 -29.57 10.30
CA ARG A 34 -8.71 -28.70 10.98
C ARG A 34 -7.32 -29.34 11.06
N ASN A 35 -7.22 -30.66 11.00
CA ASN A 35 -5.96 -31.39 11.08
C ASN A 35 -5.65 -32.27 9.85
N SER A 36 -6.59 -32.39 8.91
CA SER A 36 -6.39 -33.00 7.60
C SER A 36 -6.62 -31.91 6.57
N SER A 37 -5.73 -31.70 5.60
CA SER A 37 -5.80 -30.66 4.57
C SER A 37 -7.00 -30.78 3.60
N LYS A 38 -8.10 -31.39 4.06
CA LYS A 38 -9.40 -31.50 3.40
C LYS A 38 -10.23 -30.24 3.68
N PRO A 39 -11.01 -29.79 2.69
CA PRO A 39 -11.84 -28.62 2.87
C PRO A 39 -12.97 -28.87 3.91
N PRO A 40 -13.39 -27.85 4.69
CA PRO A 40 -14.45 -27.94 5.71
C PRO A 40 -15.84 -28.34 5.18
N SER A 41 -16.00 -28.44 3.86
CA SER A 41 -17.19 -28.98 3.21
C SER A 41 -17.25 -30.51 3.24
N SER A 42 -16.11 -31.18 3.48
CA SER A 42 -15.99 -32.65 3.48
C SER A 42 -16.35 -33.32 4.81
N ASP A 43 -16.56 -32.54 5.88
CA ASP A 43 -16.86 -33.05 7.23
C ASP A 43 -18.31 -33.55 7.41
N GLY A 44 -19.18 -33.36 6.40
CA GLY A 44 -20.57 -33.81 6.43
C GLY A 44 -21.39 -33.28 7.61
N LEU A 45 -22.37 -34.06 8.08
CA LEU A 45 -23.28 -33.72 9.19
C LEU A 45 -22.58 -33.69 10.56
N SER A 46 -21.35 -34.21 10.65
CA SER A 46 -20.46 -34.17 11.82
C SER A 46 -19.79 -32.80 12.03
N LYS A 47 -20.00 -31.85 11.12
CA LYS A 47 -19.48 -30.49 11.21
C LYS A 47 -20.04 -29.79 12.45
N LYS A 48 -19.15 -29.43 13.38
CA LYS A 48 -19.53 -28.58 14.53
C LYS A 48 -20.11 -27.26 13.98
N PRO A 49 -21.25 -26.78 14.52
CA PRO A 49 -21.81 -25.51 14.09
C PRO A 49 -20.75 -24.41 14.25
N THR A 50 -20.60 -23.58 13.22
CA THR A 50 -19.76 -22.39 13.28
C THR A 50 -20.21 -21.53 14.46
N PRO A 51 -19.29 -21.01 15.29
CA PRO A 51 -19.66 -20.20 16.43
C PRO A 51 -20.49 -19.02 15.94
N GLN A 52 -21.74 -18.97 16.40
CA GLN A 52 -22.67 -17.92 16.05
C GLN A 52 -22.13 -16.63 16.64
N SER A 53 -22.10 -15.56 15.85
CA SER A 53 -21.60 -14.26 16.29
C SER A 53 -22.32 -13.85 17.59
N LEU A 54 -21.58 -13.78 18.69
CA LEU A 54 -22.06 -13.24 19.98
C LEU A 54 -22.25 -11.72 19.93
N ARG A 55 -21.91 -11.08 18.81
CA ARG A 55 -22.02 -9.64 18.63
C ARG A 55 -23.50 -9.25 18.55
N THR A 56 -23.96 -8.50 19.54
CA THR A 56 -25.24 -7.80 19.51
C THR A 56 -25.24 -6.82 18.33
N PRO A 57 -26.31 -6.75 17.52
CA PRO A 57 -26.46 -5.70 16.52
C PRO A 57 -26.26 -4.32 17.17
N GLY A 58 -25.37 -3.51 16.61
CA GLY A 58 -25.14 -2.16 17.11
C GLY A 58 -26.41 -1.30 16.98
N GLN A 59 -26.63 -0.38 17.92
CA GLN A 59 -27.79 0.53 17.89
C GLN A 59 -27.75 1.58 16.77
N HIS A 60 -26.63 1.67 16.05
CA HIS A 60 -26.47 2.63 14.95
C HIS A 60 -26.98 2.03 13.64
N ALA A 61 -27.78 2.83 12.93
CA ALA A 61 -28.20 2.49 11.57
C ALA A 61 -26.99 2.29 10.66
N THR A 62 -27.11 1.35 9.72
CA THR A 62 -26.10 1.14 8.67
C THR A 62 -26.06 2.36 7.75
N GLY A 63 -24.93 3.07 7.71
CA GLY A 63 -24.69 4.25 6.89
C GLY A 63 -24.02 5.39 7.67
N GLY A 64 -23.78 6.51 6.99
CA GLY A 64 -23.26 7.72 7.63
C GLY A 64 -24.18 8.18 8.76
N GLN A 65 -23.60 8.60 9.88
CA GLN A 65 -24.38 9.11 11.01
C GLN A 65 -25.21 10.32 10.57
N LYS A 66 -26.45 10.43 11.06
CA LYS A 66 -27.30 11.61 10.83
C LYS A 66 -26.55 12.87 11.27
N GLY A 67 -26.34 13.80 10.35
CA GLY A 67 -25.62 15.06 10.59
C GLY A 67 -24.18 15.10 10.08
N HIS A 68 -23.63 14.01 9.54
CA HIS A 68 -22.33 14.06 8.88
C HIS A 68 -22.43 14.86 7.59
N GLN A 69 -21.68 15.96 7.47
CA GLN A 69 -21.55 16.68 6.21
C GLN A 69 -20.84 15.78 5.20
N GLY A 70 -21.49 15.51 4.07
CA GLY A 70 -20.88 14.77 2.97
C GLY A 70 -19.99 15.71 2.15
N ASN A 71 -18.73 15.35 1.94
CA ASN A 71 -17.87 16.02 0.97
C ASN A 71 -18.04 15.30 -0.37
N THR A 72 -19.07 15.70 -1.12
CA THR A 72 -19.30 15.17 -2.46
C THR A 72 -18.28 15.80 -3.42
N LEU A 73 -17.70 15.01 -4.33
CA LEU A 73 -16.83 15.54 -5.37
C LEU A 73 -17.66 16.37 -6.37
N GLU A 74 -17.36 17.66 -6.50
CA GLU A 74 -18.11 18.60 -7.33
C GLU A 74 -17.41 18.85 -8.68
N GLN A 75 -18.20 19.18 -9.70
CA GLN A 75 -17.64 19.63 -10.98
C GLN A 75 -17.01 21.01 -10.82
N ILE A 76 -15.86 21.23 -11.46
CA ILE A 76 -15.17 22.53 -11.52
C ILE A 76 -15.51 23.28 -12.80
N ASP A 77 -15.58 24.61 -12.76
CA ASP A 77 -15.94 25.40 -13.94
C ASP A 77 -14.85 25.38 -15.04
N THR A 78 -13.59 25.34 -14.62
CA THR A 78 -12.40 25.43 -15.48
C THR A 78 -11.52 24.18 -15.34
N PRO A 79 -11.79 23.10 -16.11
CA PRO A 79 -10.92 21.91 -16.10
C PRO A 79 -9.61 22.16 -16.84
N ASP A 80 -8.57 21.38 -16.52
CA ASP A 80 -7.25 21.45 -17.16
C ASP A 80 -7.30 21.20 -18.68
N ALA A 81 -8.23 20.36 -19.13
CA ALA A 81 -8.48 20.07 -20.54
C ALA A 81 -9.98 19.90 -20.82
N LYS A 82 -10.42 20.24 -22.04
CA LYS A 82 -11.77 19.99 -22.55
C LYS A 82 -11.68 19.16 -23.82
N ILE A 83 -12.25 17.96 -23.77
CA ILE A 83 -12.38 17.09 -24.94
C ILE A 83 -13.85 17.11 -25.37
N ILE A 84 -14.11 17.58 -26.58
CA ILE A 84 -15.46 17.59 -27.16
C ILE A 84 -15.63 16.30 -27.97
N HIS A 85 -16.63 15.51 -27.61
CA HIS A 85 -17.05 14.35 -28.39
C HIS A 85 -18.12 14.79 -29.38
N GLU A 86 -17.71 15.04 -30.63
CA GLU A 86 -18.60 15.55 -31.67
C GLU A 86 -19.57 14.46 -32.17
N VAL A 87 -20.81 14.86 -32.43
CA VAL A 87 -21.78 14.00 -33.10
C VAL A 87 -21.67 14.26 -34.59
N VAL A 88 -21.09 13.32 -35.32
CA VAL A 88 -20.87 13.46 -36.76
C VAL A 88 -22.01 12.91 -37.61
N GLU A 89 -22.83 12.01 -37.04
CA GLU A 89 -23.91 11.34 -37.73
C GLU A 89 -25.19 11.28 -36.88
N CYS A 90 -26.33 11.36 -37.56
CA CYS A 90 -27.62 11.17 -36.91
C CYS A 90 -27.81 9.69 -36.58
N ARG A 91 -28.08 9.38 -35.30
CA ARG A 91 -28.32 7.99 -34.86
C ARG A 91 -29.52 7.30 -35.55
N SER A 92 -30.48 8.06 -36.06
CA SER A 92 -31.71 7.52 -36.66
C SER A 92 -31.54 7.21 -38.16
N CYS A 93 -31.01 8.16 -38.93
CA CYS A 93 -30.92 8.05 -40.39
C CYS A 93 -29.49 7.97 -40.94
N HIS A 94 -28.46 8.01 -40.07
CA HIS A 94 -27.04 7.95 -40.40
C HIS A 94 -26.52 9.05 -41.34
N GLN A 95 -27.34 10.06 -41.65
CA GLN A 95 -26.87 11.22 -42.38
C GLN A 95 -25.88 12.03 -41.55
N SER A 96 -24.89 12.61 -42.24
CA SER A 96 -23.89 13.47 -41.60
C SER A 96 -24.54 14.73 -41.05
N ILE A 97 -24.27 14.99 -39.78
CA ILE A 97 -24.68 16.21 -39.06
C ILE A 97 -23.48 16.95 -38.48
N ALA A 98 -22.26 16.60 -38.90
CA ALA A 98 -21.03 17.24 -38.44
C ALA A 98 -20.99 18.77 -38.67
N HIS A 99 -21.74 19.25 -39.66
CA HIS A 99 -21.83 20.68 -40.00
C HIS A 99 -22.92 21.42 -39.20
N ILE A 100 -23.76 20.70 -38.45
CA ILE A 100 -24.87 21.29 -37.69
C ILE A 100 -24.36 21.71 -36.31
N PRO A 101 -24.58 22.96 -35.86
CA PRO A 101 -24.13 23.40 -34.54
C PRO A 101 -24.88 22.70 -33.41
N ALA A 102 -24.16 22.37 -32.33
CA ALA A 102 -24.75 21.76 -31.14
C ALA A 102 -25.71 22.73 -30.42
N THR A 103 -26.91 22.26 -30.08
CA THR A 103 -27.89 23.05 -29.31
C THR A 103 -27.56 23.08 -27.81
N THR A 104 -26.98 22.01 -27.27
CA THR A 104 -26.66 21.87 -25.85
C THR A 104 -25.47 20.93 -25.67
N ILE A 105 -24.66 21.18 -24.64
CA ILE A 105 -23.52 20.33 -24.27
C ILE A 105 -23.79 19.73 -22.89
N ILE A 106 -23.74 18.40 -22.80
CA ILE A 106 -23.77 17.68 -21.52
C ILE A 106 -22.33 17.48 -21.04
N LYS A 107 -22.05 17.85 -19.79
CA LYS A 107 -20.70 17.80 -19.21
C LYS A 107 -20.54 16.59 -18.29
N ARG A 108 -19.37 15.94 -18.37
CA ARG A 108 -18.84 14.97 -17.41
C ARG A 108 -17.39 15.31 -17.16
N GLN A 109 -16.94 15.18 -15.90
CA GLN A 109 -15.56 15.44 -15.52
C GLN A 109 -14.95 14.19 -14.90
N VAL A 110 -13.71 13.93 -15.27
CA VAL A 110 -12.89 12.86 -14.71
C VAL A 110 -11.77 13.54 -13.94
N PHE A 111 -11.71 13.32 -12.63
CA PHE A 111 -10.60 13.73 -11.78
C PHE A 111 -9.62 12.57 -11.77
N ASP A 112 -8.50 12.74 -12.46
CA ASP A 112 -7.48 11.70 -12.59
C ASP A 112 -6.11 12.23 -12.17
N ILE A 113 -5.20 11.31 -11.87
CA ILE A 113 -3.82 11.61 -11.52
C ILE A 113 -2.99 11.45 -12.79
N PRO A 114 -2.32 12.51 -13.30
CA PRO A 114 -1.47 12.36 -14.48
C PRO A 114 -0.35 11.37 -14.20
N ALA A 115 0.14 10.70 -15.26
CA ALA A 115 1.22 9.74 -15.16
C ALA A 115 2.40 10.35 -14.34
N PRO A 116 2.82 9.70 -13.24
CA PRO A 116 3.86 10.27 -12.39
C PRO A 116 5.16 10.42 -13.17
N LYS A 117 5.76 11.61 -13.12
CA LYS A 117 6.98 11.95 -13.85
C LYS A 117 8.03 12.55 -12.93
N ILE A 118 9.25 12.08 -13.05
CA ILE A 118 10.42 12.72 -12.44
C ILE A 118 11.02 13.72 -13.42
N LEU A 119 11.14 14.97 -12.96
CA LEU A 119 11.83 16.01 -13.70
C LEU A 119 13.31 16.03 -13.26
N VAL A 120 14.22 15.82 -14.21
CA VAL A 120 15.67 15.93 -14.00
C VAL A 120 16.11 17.26 -14.62
N THR A 121 16.64 18.14 -13.79
CA THR A 121 17.24 19.41 -14.22
C THR A 121 18.76 19.30 -14.12
N GLU A 122 19.45 19.42 -15.25
CA GLU A 122 20.90 19.52 -15.27
C GLU A 122 21.32 20.98 -15.02
N HIS A 123 22.15 21.20 -14.00
CA HIS A 123 22.77 22.49 -13.76
C HIS A 123 24.18 22.44 -14.36
N GLN A 124 24.47 23.37 -15.27
CA GLN A 124 25.78 23.51 -15.89
C GLN A 124 26.46 24.80 -15.40
N ALA A 125 27.75 24.72 -15.09
CA ALA A 125 28.57 25.86 -14.76
C ALA A 125 29.59 26.11 -15.88
N GLU A 126 29.58 27.32 -16.43
CA GLU A 126 30.59 27.71 -17.41
C GLU A 126 31.97 27.85 -16.74
N ILE A 127 33.00 27.50 -17.51
CA ILE A 127 34.39 27.75 -17.17
C ILE A 127 34.98 28.62 -18.26
N LYS A 128 35.49 29.80 -17.89
CA LYS A 128 36.11 30.76 -18.82
C LYS A 128 37.53 31.08 -18.37
N ILE A 129 38.43 31.21 -19.34
CA ILE A 129 39.82 31.61 -19.11
C ILE A 129 39.97 33.06 -19.56
N CYS A 130 40.35 33.94 -18.65
CA CYS A 130 40.65 35.33 -18.95
C CYS A 130 41.95 35.45 -19.76
N SER A 131 42.15 36.54 -20.47
CA SER A 131 43.41 36.83 -21.20
C SER A 131 44.64 36.86 -20.29
N CYS A 132 44.47 37.06 -18.97
CA CYS A 132 45.55 36.95 -17.98
C CYS A 132 45.89 35.49 -17.57
N GLY A 133 45.21 34.48 -18.13
CA GLY A 133 45.37 33.07 -17.80
C GLY A 133 44.55 32.60 -16.59
N HIS A 134 43.81 33.49 -15.91
CA HIS A 134 42.97 33.11 -14.77
C HIS A 134 41.71 32.38 -15.23
N GLN A 135 41.43 31.23 -14.60
CA GLN A 135 40.22 30.44 -14.85
C GLN A 135 39.13 30.83 -13.85
N THR A 136 37.96 31.19 -14.36
CA THR A 136 36.78 31.53 -13.56
C THR A 136 35.66 30.53 -13.85
N VAL A 137 35.04 30.01 -12.79
CA VAL A 137 33.95 29.04 -12.85
C VAL A 137 32.67 29.68 -12.33
N ALA A 138 31.56 29.52 -13.05
CA ALA A 138 30.25 29.97 -12.59
C ALA A 138 29.83 29.21 -11.33
N ALA A 139 29.21 29.91 -10.36
CA ALA A 139 28.73 29.29 -9.15
C ALA A 139 27.40 28.54 -9.39
N PHE A 140 27.24 27.38 -8.74
CA PHE A 140 25.96 26.70 -8.67
C PHE A 140 25.03 27.35 -7.64
N PRO A 141 23.70 27.20 -7.78
CA PRO A 141 22.75 27.54 -6.73
C PRO A 141 23.08 26.84 -5.41
N LYS A 142 22.74 27.47 -4.27
CA LYS A 142 23.10 26.98 -2.92
C LYS A 142 22.55 25.58 -2.60
N ASP A 143 21.46 25.20 -3.22
CA ASP A 143 20.77 23.92 -3.04
C ASP A 143 21.28 22.82 -3.96
N VAL A 144 22.13 23.13 -4.95
CA VAL A 144 22.78 22.17 -5.87
C VAL A 144 24.20 21.90 -5.36
N THR A 145 24.33 20.93 -4.47
CA THR A 145 25.57 20.69 -3.72
C THR A 145 26.33 19.44 -4.15
N ALA A 146 25.70 18.57 -4.93
CA ALA A 146 26.31 17.34 -5.44
C ALA A 146 26.08 17.19 -6.95
N PRO A 147 26.96 16.47 -7.67
CA PRO A 147 26.79 16.20 -9.11
C PRO A 147 25.44 15.54 -9.46
N VAL A 148 24.93 14.69 -8.56
CA VAL A 148 23.61 14.06 -8.66
C VAL A 148 22.97 14.07 -7.28
N GLN A 149 21.73 14.55 -7.20
CA GLN A 149 20.97 14.61 -5.95
C GLN A 149 19.47 14.53 -6.17
N TYR A 150 18.74 14.05 -5.16
CA TYR A 150 17.28 14.15 -5.13
C TYR A 150 16.84 15.58 -4.83
N GLY A 151 15.85 16.06 -5.59
CA GLY A 151 15.21 17.35 -5.37
C GLY A 151 14.40 17.42 -4.07
N SER A 152 14.09 18.63 -3.61
CA SER A 152 13.37 18.89 -2.36
C SER A 152 12.00 18.21 -2.31
N ARG A 153 11.25 18.18 -3.42
CA ARG A 153 9.93 17.54 -3.50
C ARG A 153 10.00 16.02 -3.28
N VAL A 154 11.01 15.35 -3.81
CA VAL A 154 11.21 13.90 -3.61
C VAL A 154 11.53 13.62 -2.15
N LYS A 155 12.45 14.40 -1.56
CA LYS A 155 12.81 14.30 -0.14
C LYS A 155 11.60 14.52 0.78
N ALA A 156 10.82 15.57 0.52
CA ALA A 156 9.64 15.90 1.30
C ALA A 156 8.57 14.79 1.22
N LEU A 157 8.29 14.27 0.01
CA LEU A 157 7.33 13.18 -0.15
C LEU A 157 7.79 11.91 0.58
N ALA A 158 9.09 11.56 0.49
CA ALA A 158 9.63 10.39 1.19
C ALA A 158 9.47 10.51 2.71
N VAL A 159 9.85 11.65 3.28
CA VAL A 159 9.74 11.91 4.72
C VAL A 159 8.28 11.94 5.18
N TYR A 160 7.38 12.53 4.39
CA TYR A 160 5.95 12.53 4.68
C TYR A 160 5.38 11.10 4.71
N LEU A 161 5.68 10.29 3.70
CA LEU A 161 5.20 8.91 3.64
C LEU A 161 5.78 8.05 4.77
N LEU A 162 7.03 8.30 5.16
CA LEU A 162 7.68 7.60 6.25
C LEU A 162 7.10 7.96 7.63
N ASN A 163 6.96 9.26 7.93
CA ASN A 163 6.61 9.71 9.29
C ASN A 163 5.12 9.94 9.50
N GLN A 164 4.37 10.34 8.47
CA GLN A 164 2.94 10.66 8.60
C GLN A 164 2.05 9.50 8.14
N GLN A 165 2.48 8.75 7.13
CA GLN A 165 1.75 7.57 6.63
C GLN A 165 2.33 6.24 7.16
N PHE A 166 3.42 6.31 7.94
CA PHE A 166 4.06 5.16 8.60
C PHE A 166 4.40 4.02 7.63
N ILE A 167 4.78 4.35 6.39
CA ILE A 167 5.17 3.35 5.40
C ILE A 167 6.59 2.87 5.72
N PRO A 168 6.80 1.56 6.00
CA PRO A 168 8.14 1.03 6.26
C PRO A 168 9.07 1.26 5.07
N GLU A 169 10.36 1.43 5.33
CA GLU A 169 11.36 1.81 4.33
C GLU A 169 11.32 0.92 3.08
N ASP A 170 11.30 -0.40 3.23
CA ASP A 170 11.24 -1.34 2.11
C ASP A 170 9.98 -1.14 1.24
N ARG A 171 8.83 -0.88 1.87
CA ARG A 171 7.57 -0.60 1.18
C ARG A 171 7.61 0.76 0.50
N LEU A 172 8.30 1.73 1.11
CA LEU A 172 8.46 3.06 0.55
C LEU A 172 9.36 3.02 -0.70
N GLN A 173 10.44 2.26 -0.68
CA GLN A 173 11.28 2.03 -1.86
C GLN A 173 10.50 1.42 -3.01
N GLN A 174 9.72 0.38 -2.71
CA GLN A 174 8.84 -0.22 -3.71
C GLN A 174 7.84 0.80 -4.25
N THR A 175 7.23 1.62 -3.39
CA THR A 175 6.29 2.67 -3.81
C THR A 175 6.95 3.68 -4.76
N PHE A 176 8.17 4.12 -4.47
CA PHE A 176 8.90 5.03 -5.36
C PHE A 176 9.29 4.39 -6.69
N GLN A 177 9.64 3.11 -6.69
CA GLN A 177 9.94 2.36 -7.91
C GLN A 177 8.68 2.13 -8.76
N ASP A 178 7.58 1.74 -8.15
CA ASP A 178 6.35 1.35 -8.85
C ASP A 178 5.61 2.58 -9.39
N VAL A 179 5.55 3.67 -8.61
CA VAL A 179 4.82 4.89 -9.00
C VAL A 179 5.68 5.83 -9.84
N PHE A 180 6.93 6.06 -9.44
CA PHE A 180 7.79 7.09 -10.04
C PHE A 180 8.97 6.54 -10.85
N GLY A 181 9.18 5.22 -10.86
CA GLY A 181 10.37 4.62 -11.48
C GLY A 181 11.67 4.91 -10.73
N LEU A 182 11.61 5.42 -9.49
CA LEU A 182 12.79 5.81 -8.71
C LEU A 182 13.26 4.72 -7.76
N ARG A 183 14.55 4.37 -7.87
CA ARG A 183 15.23 3.49 -6.92
C ARG A 183 15.89 4.31 -5.83
N ILE A 184 15.23 4.42 -4.69
CA ILE A 184 15.80 5.06 -3.51
C ILE A 184 16.35 3.97 -2.59
N ALA A 185 17.60 4.09 -2.15
CA ALA A 185 18.17 3.14 -1.21
C ALA A 185 17.74 3.43 0.22
N THR A 186 17.77 2.42 1.11
CA THR A 186 17.39 2.57 2.53
C THR A 186 18.21 3.66 3.21
N ALA A 187 19.53 3.61 3.01
CA ALA A 187 20.44 4.63 3.55
C ALA A 187 20.13 6.05 3.08
N THR A 188 19.55 6.20 1.88
CA THR A 188 19.10 7.52 1.40
C THR A 188 17.85 7.98 2.13
N LEU A 189 16.87 7.10 2.35
CA LEU A 189 15.66 7.41 3.11
C LEU A 189 16.01 7.81 4.55
N VAL A 190 16.91 7.07 5.19
CA VAL A 190 17.42 7.38 6.54
C VAL A 190 18.04 8.78 6.57
N LYS A 191 18.94 9.10 5.63
CA LYS A 191 19.56 10.44 5.52
C LYS A 191 18.54 11.55 5.31
N MET A 192 17.50 11.30 4.50
CA MET A 192 16.41 12.28 4.31
C MET A 192 15.64 12.51 5.61
N ASN A 193 15.39 11.43 6.36
CA ASN A 193 14.68 11.49 7.64
C ASN A 193 15.49 12.21 8.72
N GLU A 194 16.80 11.94 8.82
CA GLU A 194 17.71 12.64 9.72
C GLU A 194 17.75 14.14 9.44
N ALA A 195 17.90 14.52 8.17
CA ALA A 195 17.90 15.94 7.76
C ALA A 195 16.57 16.63 8.12
N PHE A 196 15.44 15.94 7.95
CA PHE A 196 14.15 16.46 8.39
C PHE A 196 14.08 16.59 9.91
N SER A 197 14.48 15.57 10.66
CA SER A 197 14.51 15.59 12.13
C SER A 197 15.30 16.78 12.67
N HIS A 198 16.46 17.08 12.09
CA HIS A 198 17.25 18.26 12.47
C HIS A 198 16.52 19.56 12.18
N THR A 199 15.77 19.63 11.07
CA THR A 199 15.03 20.83 10.67
C THR A 199 13.85 21.10 11.61
N VAL A 200 13.15 20.06 12.04
CA VAL A 200 11.96 20.19 12.91
C VAL A 200 12.27 20.18 14.41
N ALA A 201 13.50 19.83 14.81
CA ALA A 201 13.89 19.76 16.22
C ALA A 201 13.58 21.03 17.03
N PRO A 202 13.82 22.26 16.54
CA PRO A 202 13.46 23.47 17.29
C PRO A 202 11.95 23.59 17.54
N LEU A 203 11.14 23.29 16.52
CA LEU A 203 9.68 23.31 16.64
C LEU A 203 9.19 22.21 17.58
N GLN A 204 9.76 21.01 17.50
CA GLN A 204 9.42 19.92 18.41
C GLN A 204 9.72 20.28 19.87
N GLN A 205 10.86 20.92 20.13
CA GLN A 205 11.21 21.42 21.46
C GLN A 205 10.25 22.49 21.95
N GLU A 206 9.82 23.40 21.09
CA GLU A 206 8.81 24.42 21.42
C GLU A 206 7.44 23.78 21.76
N VAL A 207 6.97 22.83 20.96
CA VAL A 207 5.68 22.15 21.18
C VAL A 207 5.69 21.29 22.45
N LEU A 208 6.80 20.58 22.71
CA LEU A 208 6.97 19.78 23.93
C LEU A 208 7.18 20.66 25.17
N GLY A 209 7.92 21.77 25.04
CA GLY A 209 8.13 22.73 26.11
C GLY A 209 6.85 23.50 26.48
N ASN A 210 5.93 23.67 25.54
CA ASN A 210 4.64 24.33 25.74
C ASN A 210 3.49 23.36 26.07
N SER A 211 3.73 22.05 26.17
CA SER A 211 2.71 21.11 26.65
C SER A 211 2.55 21.24 28.17
N PRO A 212 1.36 21.63 28.70
CA PRO A 212 1.10 21.56 30.13
C PRO A 212 1.24 20.10 30.58
N GLY A 213 2.17 19.85 31.48
CA GLY A 213 2.56 18.49 31.89
C GLY A 213 1.38 17.64 32.35
N THR A 214 0.98 16.67 31.54
CA THR A 214 0.15 15.56 31.98
C THR A 214 1.04 14.57 32.71
N PHE A 215 1.26 14.82 34.00
CA PHE A 215 1.59 13.78 34.96
C PHE A 215 0.35 12.87 35.07
N PHE A 216 0.38 11.72 34.39
CA PHE A 216 -0.45 10.58 34.80
C PHE A 216 0.39 9.76 35.79
N GLU A 217 0.31 10.12 37.07
CA GLU A 217 0.63 9.17 38.14
C GLU A 217 -0.48 8.11 38.16
N PHE A 218 -0.17 6.89 37.71
CA PHE A 218 -0.98 5.73 38.02
C PHE A 218 -0.65 5.31 39.46
N SER A 219 -1.61 5.49 40.36
CA SER A 219 -1.66 4.85 41.67
C SER A 219 -2.03 3.38 41.56
#